data_AF-A0A7C3QWP0-F1
#
_entry.id   AF-A0A7C3QWP0-F1
#
_cell.length_a   1.000
_cell.length_b   1.000
_cell.length_c   1.000
_cell.angle_alpha   90.00
_cell.angle_beta   90.00
_cell.angle_gamma   90.00
#
_symmetry.space_group_name_H-M   'P 1'
#
loop_
_entity.id
_entity.type
_entity.pdbx_description
1 polymer ?
#
loop_
_entity_poly.entity_id
_entity_poly.type
_entity_poly.pdbx_seq_one_letter_code
_entity_poly.pdbx_strand_id
1 'polypeptide(L)'
;MKIPVSTLLGFSWFRLAVIGIPLCVTGIGLIFYLKPSSGSTIRGLSVLTATIQALGALAVVLFFVALREYLKYKESLVRIPRTTLDKNHLLNEARKIGENCFVDTAPNPEHVDEWLDNARQILEGCLMDLLDAHPVSSRDLPGILKATEEGFMALLESANRNREKTDFSLSNEEILALVPRVFKPIPDNQAIQNRLEEMRKTEQQATFG
;
A
#
# COMPACT_ATOMS: atom_id res chain seq x y z
N MET A 1 -18.87 20.15 -8.91
CA MET A 1 -18.31 18.86 -8.46
C MET A 1 -19.42 18.13 -7.70
N LYS A 2 -19.99 17.04 -8.24
CA LYS A 2 -21.09 16.30 -7.58
C LYS A 2 -20.47 15.25 -6.68
N ILE A 3 -20.64 15.40 -5.37
CA ILE A 3 -20.22 14.39 -4.38
C ILE A 3 -21.12 13.15 -4.61
N PRO A 4 -20.56 11.94 -4.75
CA PRO A 4 -21.36 10.73 -4.91
C PRO A 4 -22.26 10.53 -3.69
N VAL A 5 -23.53 10.15 -3.92
CA VAL A 5 -24.51 9.91 -2.85
C VAL A 5 -24.02 8.84 -1.87
N SER A 6 -23.22 7.87 -2.33
CA SER A 6 -22.57 6.86 -1.50
C SER A 6 -21.57 7.45 -0.49
N THR A 7 -20.80 8.47 -0.88
CA THR A 7 -19.86 9.15 0.03
C THR A 7 -20.60 9.97 1.09
N LEU A 8 -21.73 10.57 0.72
CA LEU A 8 -22.60 11.32 1.63
C LEU A 8 -23.30 10.40 2.64
N LEU A 9 -23.75 9.23 2.18
CA LEU A 9 -24.26 8.16 3.04
C LEU A 9 -23.15 7.65 3.98
N GLY A 10 -21.96 7.32 3.48
CA GLY A 10 -20.82 6.83 4.29
C GLY A 10 -20.41 7.80 5.41
N PHE A 11 -20.40 9.11 5.15
CA PHE A 11 -20.16 10.14 6.17
C PHE A 11 -21.26 10.20 7.24
N SER A 12 -22.51 9.98 6.86
CA SER A 12 -23.65 9.90 7.79
C SER A 12 -23.57 8.66 8.68
N TRP A 13 -23.16 7.51 8.13
CA TRP A 13 -22.95 6.26 8.89
C TRP A 13 -21.75 6.35 9.82
N PHE A 14 -20.67 7.02 9.41
CA PHE A 14 -19.50 7.26 10.27
C PHE A 14 -19.87 8.13 11.48
N ARG A 15 -20.64 9.21 11.26
CA ARG A 15 -21.18 10.03 12.37
C ARG A 15 -22.09 9.23 13.29
N LEU A 16 -22.93 8.34 12.74
CA LEU A 16 -23.79 7.47 13.53
C LEU A 16 -22.98 6.48 14.39
N ALA A 17 -21.90 5.92 13.85
CA ALA A 17 -21.03 4.98 14.57
C ALA A 17 -20.20 5.65 15.67
N VAL A 18 -19.68 6.86 15.40
CA VAL A 18 -18.94 7.66 16.40
C VAL A 18 -19.83 8.09 17.58
N ILE A 19 -21.13 8.26 17.35
CA ILE A 19 -22.10 8.52 18.43
C ILE A 19 -22.57 7.22 19.10
N GLY A 20 -22.75 6.15 18.32
CA GLY A 20 -23.26 4.87 18.79
C GLY A 20 -22.31 4.10 19.70
N ILE A 21 -21.00 4.14 19.45
CA ILE A 21 -20.00 3.45 20.27
C ILE A 21 -19.96 4.00 21.70
N PRO A 22 -19.83 5.33 21.94
CA PRO A 22 -19.96 5.90 23.29
C PRO A 22 -21.30 5.56 23.94
N LEU A 23 -22.41 5.64 23.21
CA LEU A 23 -23.75 5.34 23.74
C LEU A 23 -23.86 3.88 24.24
N CYS A 24 -23.25 2.93 23.51
CA CYS A 24 -23.21 1.52 23.92
C CYS A 24 -22.36 1.31 25.17
N VAL A 25 -21.21 1.98 25.27
CA VAL A 25 -20.35 1.93 26.47
C VAL A 25 -21.05 2.55 27.68
N THR A 26 -21.72 3.70 27.50
CA THR A 26 -22.52 4.33 28.55
C THR A 26 -23.72 3.46 28.94
N GLY A 27 -24.37 2.80 27.97
CA GLY A 27 -25.45 1.84 28.22
C GLY A 27 -25.00 0.63 29.03
N ILE A 28 -23.84 0.04 28.70
CA ILE A 28 -23.24 -1.04 29.50
C ILE A 28 -22.91 -0.55 30.92
N GLY A 29 -22.33 0.64 31.05
CA GLY A 29 -22.07 1.26 32.36
C GLY A 29 -23.33 1.47 33.19
N LEU A 30 -24.43 1.89 32.55
CA LEU A 30 -25.74 2.08 33.19
C LEU A 30 -26.32 0.75 33.69
N ILE A 31 -26.14 -0.34 32.94
CA ILE A 31 -26.55 -1.69 33.37
C ILE A 31 -25.79 -2.13 34.62
N PHE A 32 -24.46 -1.93 34.66
CA PHE A 32 -23.65 -2.24 35.84
C PHE A 32 -23.97 -1.34 37.04
N TYR A 33 -24.36 -0.09 36.80
CA TYR A 33 -24.76 0.87 37.84
C TYR A 33 -26.18 0.62 38.38
N LEU A 34 -27.11 0.11 37.56
CA LEU A 34 -28.48 -0.25 37.98
C LEU A 34 -28.56 -1.64 38.64
N LYS A 35 -27.56 -2.50 38.40
CA LYS A 35 -27.44 -3.85 38.98
C LYS A 35 -27.52 -3.89 40.52
N PRO A 36 -26.96 -2.95 41.30
CA PRO A 36 -27.04 -2.97 42.76
C PRO A 36 -28.36 -2.41 43.31
N SER A 37 -29.13 -1.61 42.55
CA SER A 37 -30.23 -0.80 43.09
C SER A 37 -31.64 -1.31 42.78
N SER A 38 -31.83 -2.14 41.74
CA SER A 38 -33.16 -2.28 41.11
C SER A 38 -33.87 -3.61 41.32
N GLY A 39 -33.29 -4.62 41.99
CA GLY A 39 -33.95 -5.92 42.23
C GLY A 39 -34.42 -6.65 40.96
N SER A 40 -33.93 -6.23 39.78
CA SER A 40 -34.39 -6.71 38.48
C SER A 40 -33.95 -8.17 38.27
N THR A 41 -34.86 -9.00 37.75
CA THR A 41 -34.61 -10.42 37.48
C THR A 41 -33.41 -10.59 36.55
N ILE A 42 -32.51 -11.52 36.88
CA ILE A 42 -31.25 -11.81 36.17
C ILE A 42 -31.45 -11.97 34.65
N ARG A 43 -32.61 -12.51 34.24
CA ARG A 43 -33.00 -12.68 32.82
C ARG A 43 -33.26 -11.37 32.08
N GLY A 44 -33.84 -10.36 32.73
CA GLY A 44 -34.08 -9.05 32.11
C GLY A 44 -32.78 -8.29 31.89
N LEU A 45 -31.85 -8.39 32.85
CA LEU A 45 -30.53 -7.78 32.76
C LEU A 45 -29.66 -8.44 31.68
N SER A 46 -29.74 -9.77 31.53
CA SER A 46 -28.99 -10.51 30.50
C SER A 46 -29.48 -10.19 29.08
N VAL A 47 -30.80 -10.07 28.87
CA VAL A 47 -31.36 -9.70 27.57
C VAL A 47 -30.95 -8.28 27.18
N LEU A 48 -31.02 -7.34 28.12
CA LEU A 48 -30.60 -5.96 27.89
C LEU A 48 -29.10 -5.88 27.55
N THR A 49 -28.27 -6.62 28.29
CA THR A 49 -26.82 -6.69 28.03
C THR A 49 -26.52 -7.26 26.65
N ALA A 50 -27.16 -8.38 26.27
CA ALA A 50 -26.98 -9.00 24.96
C ALA A 50 -27.44 -8.07 23.82
N THR A 51 -28.52 -7.31 24.03
CA THR A 51 -29.03 -6.36 23.02
C THR A 51 -28.06 -5.18 22.82
N ILE A 52 -27.51 -4.63 23.90
CA ILE A 52 -26.50 -3.56 23.81
C ILE A 52 -25.19 -4.09 23.18
N GLN A 53 -24.77 -5.30 23.51
CA GLN A 53 -23.61 -5.93 22.89
C GLN A 53 -23.81 -6.17 21.40
N ALA A 54 -25.00 -6.64 20.98
CA ALA A 54 -25.33 -6.83 19.56
C ALA A 54 -25.34 -5.50 18.79
N LEU A 55 -25.91 -4.45 19.37
CA LEU A 55 -25.90 -3.09 18.82
C LEU A 55 -24.47 -2.52 18.73
N GLY A 56 -23.66 -2.72 19.77
CA GLY A 56 -22.27 -2.30 19.79
C GLY A 56 -21.43 -3.00 18.73
N ALA A 57 -21.58 -4.32 18.60
CA ALA A 57 -20.89 -5.10 17.56
C ALA A 57 -21.29 -4.64 16.15
N LEU A 58 -22.58 -4.39 15.92
CA LEU A 58 -23.08 -3.89 14.63
C LEU A 58 -22.53 -2.49 14.33
N ALA A 59 -22.46 -1.60 15.32
CA ALA A 59 -21.86 -0.27 15.19
C ALA A 59 -20.37 -0.33 14.83
N VAL A 60 -19.61 -1.25 15.43
CA VAL A 60 -18.18 -1.45 15.12
C VAL A 60 -18.00 -1.97 13.70
N VAL A 61 -18.81 -2.92 13.25
CA VAL A 61 -18.77 -3.42 11.86
C VAL A 61 -19.06 -2.29 10.88
N LEU A 62 -20.12 -1.50 11.13
CA LEU A 62 -20.45 -0.34 10.28
C LEU A 62 -19.34 0.72 10.29
N PHE A 63 -18.68 0.94 11.44
CA PHE A 63 -17.54 1.83 11.54
C PHE A 63 -16.38 1.38 10.63
N PHE A 64 -16.01 0.10 10.66
CA PHE A 64 -14.93 -0.42 9.81
C PHE A 64 -15.27 -0.38 8.32
N VAL A 65 -16.53 -0.65 7.95
CA VAL A 65 -17.01 -0.50 6.56
C VAL A 65 -16.89 0.96 6.11
N ALA A 66 -17.39 1.90 6.91
CA ALA A 66 -17.31 3.32 6.61
C ALA A 66 -15.86 3.84 6.58
N LEU A 67 -15.00 3.36 7.48
CA LEU A 67 -13.57 3.68 7.49
C LEU A 67 -12.89 3.17 6.22
N ARG A 68 -13.19 1.94 5.78
CA ARG A 68 -12.65 1.37 4.54
C ARG A 68 -13.09 2.19 3.31
N GLU A 69 -14.37 2.58 3.25
CA GLU A 69 -14.86 3.46 2.17
C GLU A 69 -14.21 4.84 2.22
N TYR A 70 -14.03 5.41 3.41
CA TYR A 70 -13.34 6.69 3.59
C TYR A 70 -11.87 6.61 3.18
N LEU A 71 -11.16 5.53 3.50
CA LEU A 71 -9.78 5.33 3.08
C LEU A 71 -9.68 5.19 1.56
N LYS A 72 -10.55 4.39 0.93
CA LYS A 72 -10.65 4.32 -0.54
C LYS A 72 -10.95 5.67 -1.16
N TYR A 73 -11.86 6.44 -0.55
CA TYR A 73 -12.19 7.79 -1.00
C TYR A 73 -10.99 8.73 -0.88
N LYS A 74 -10.30 8.73 0.28
CA LYS A 74 -9.09 9.53 0.51
C LYS A 74 -8.00 9.17 -0.50
N GLU A 75 -7.80 7.89 -0.77
CA GLU A 75 -6.87 7.39 -1.79
C GLU A 75 -7.27 7.88 -3.19
N SER A 76 -8.55 7.81 -3.56
CA SER A 76 -9.05 8.39 -4.84
C SER A 76 -8.97 9.92 -4.93
N LEU A 77 -8.91 10.62 -3.80
CA LEU A 77 -8.68 12.06 -3.73
C LEU A 77 -7.20 12.43 -3.84
N VAL A 78 -6.28 11.50 -3.61
CA VAL A 78 -4.85 11.67 -3.96
C VAL A 78 -4.77 11.60 -5.48
N ARG A 79 -5.24 12.65 -6.16
CA ARG A 79 -4.78 12.96 -7.51
C ARG A 79 -3.33 13.38 -7.34
N ILE A 80 -2.41 12.43 -7.49
CA ILE A 80 -1.01 12.75 -7.70
C ILE A 80 -1.01 13.64 -8.96
N PRO A 81 -0.66 14.93 -8.86
CA PRO A 81 -0.60 15.78 -10.04
C PRO A 81 0.44 15.16 -10.95
N ARG A 82 -0.02 14.55 -12.05
CA ARG A 82 0.85 13.91 -13.05
C ARG A 82 1.70 14.99 -13.68
N THR A 83 2.90 15.18 -13.16
CA THR A 83 3.89 16.06 -13.75
C THR A 83 4.58 15.33 -14.90
N THR A 84 4.49 15.87 -16.10
CA THR A 84 5.27 15.39 -17.24
C THR A 84 6.73 15.74 -16.99
N LEU A 85 7.56 14.72 -16.78
CA LEU A 85 9.02 14.88 -16.75
C LEU A 85 9.59 14.73 -18.15
N ASP A 86 10.67 15.45 -18.43
CA ASP A 86 11.51 15.16 -19.59
C ASP A 86 12.09 13.74 -19.47
N LYS A 87 12.34 13.09 -20.61
CA LYS A 87 12.79 11.69 -20.67
C LYS A 87 14.08 11.45 -19.87
N ASN A 88 15.02 12.39 -19.92
CA ASN A 88 16.27 12.27 -19.16
C ASN A 88 16.04 12.35 -17.64
N HIS A 89 15.10 13.20 -17.20
CA HIS A 89 14.74 13.31 -15.79
C HIS A 89 14.01 12.07 -15.31
N LEU A 90 13.12 11.50 -16.13
CA LEU A 90 12.43 10.24 -15.83
C LEU A 90 13.42 9.09 -15.63
N LEU A 91 14.40 8.95 -16.53
CA LEU A 91 15.46 7.94 -16.41
C LEU A 91 16.36 8.17 -15.20
N ASN A 92 16.63 9.43 -14.85
CA ASN A 92 17.41 9.76 -13.66
C ASN A 92 16.65 9.42 -12.37
N GLU A 93 15.34 9.69 -12.30
CA GLU A 93 14.50 9.27 -11.17
C GLU A 93 14.43 7.74 -11.07
N ALA A 94 14.27 7.04 -12.20
CA ALA A 94 14.33 5.58 -12.24
C ALA A 94 15.67 5.03 -11.71
N ARG A 95 16.78 5.64 -12.10
CA ARG A 95 18.11 5.30 -11.59
C ARG A 95 18.22 5.52 -10.09
N LYS A 96 17.72 6.66 -9.57
CA LYS A 96 17.71 6.94 -8.13
C LYS A 96 16.89 5.95 -7.32
N ILE A 97 15.81 5.40 -7.88
CA ILE A 97 15.04 4.32 -7.23
C ILE A 97 15.94 3.12 -6.98
N GLY A 98 16.73 2.71 -7.98
CA GLY A 98 17.71 1.63 -7.83
C GLY A 98 18.81 1.97 -6.82
N GLU A 99 19.36 3.18 -6.88
CA GLU A 99 20.48 3.62 -6.02
C GLU A 99 20.08 3.77 -4.55
N ASN A 100 18.80 4.06 -4.25
CA ASN A 100 18.31 4.28 -2.89
C ASN A 100 17.34 3.18 -2.42
N CYS A 101 17.36 2.03 -3.10
CA CYS A 101 16.50 0.91 -2.75
C CYS A 101 16.85 0.37 -1.35
N PHE A 102 15.84 0.25 -0.47
CA PHE A 102 16.05 -0.22 0.91
C PHE A 102 16.10 -1.76 0.97
N VAL A 103 17.12 -2.33 0.36
CA VAL A 103 17.36 -3.78 0.29
C VAL A 103 18.64 -4.12 1.06
N ASP A 104 18.65 -5.29 1.70
CA ASP A 104 19.87 -5.84 2.29
C ASP A 104 20.94 -6.01 1.19
N THR A 105 22.05 -5.29 1.27
CA THR A 105 23.12 -5.37 0.26
C THR A 105 24.02 -6.60 0.48
N ALA A 106 23.71 -7.40 1.50
CA ALA A 106 24.58 -8.40 2.09
C ALA A 106 23.90 -9.77 2.36
N PRO A 107 23.13 -10.33 1.39
CA PRO A 107 22.28 -11.49 1.64
C PRO A 107 23.01 -12.73 2.15
N ASN A 108 22.35 -13.43 3.07
CA ASN A 108 22.74 -14.75 3.53
C ASN A 108 22.43 -15.81 2.44
N PRO A 109 23.38 -16.70 2.09
CA PRO A 109 23.18 -17.79 1.15
C PRO A 109 21.95 -18.67 1.42
N GLU A 110 21.54 -18.84 2.69
CA GLU A 110 20.40 -19.67 3.07
C GLU A 110 19.04 -19.01 2.76
N HIS A 111 19.01 -17.67 2.60
CA HIS A 111 17.79 -16.88 2.44
C HIS A 111 17.74 -16.15 1.09
N VAL A 112 18.38 -16.71 0.05
CA VAL A 112 18.47 -16.08 -1.27
C VAL A 112 17.10 -15.87 -1.91
N ASP A 113 16.19 -16.84 -1.80
CA ASP A 113 14.86 -16.72 -2.39
C ASP A 113 14.02 -15.64 -1.70
N GLU A 114 14.09 -15.55 -0.37
CA GLU A 114 13.44 -14.48 0.40
C GLU A 114 14.03 -13.10 0.05
N TRP A 115 15.34 -13.03 -0.11
CA TRP A 115 16.01 -11.81 -0.53
C TRP A 115 15.58 -11.35 -1.93
N LEU A 116 15.51 -12.28 -2.89
CA LEU A 116 15.04 -12.01 -4.25
C LEU A 116 13.60 -11.48 -4.25
N ASP A 117 12.71 -12.12 -3.48
CA ASP A 117 11.32 -11.72 -3.38
C ASP A 117 11.16 -10.34 -2.71
N ASN A 118 11.91 -10.06 -1.63
CA ASN A 118 11.90 -8.76 -0.97
C ASN A 118 12.44 -7.65 -1.88
N ALA A 119 13.58 -7.88 -2.53
CA ALA A 119 14.16 -6.92 -3.47
C ALA A 119 13.19 -6.63 -4.62
N ARG A 120 12.53 -7.65 -5.15
CA ARG A 120 11.51 -7.51 -6.18
C ARG A 120 10.33 -6.67 -5.69
N GLN A 121 9.72 -7.00 -4.55
CA GLN A 121 8.56 -6.28 -4.03
C GLN A 121 8.84 -4.80 -3.78
N ILE A 122 10.02 -4.48 -3.23
CA ILE A 122 10.40 -3.09 -2.97
C ILE A 122 10.57 -2.32 -4.29
N LEU A 123 11.30 -2.89 -5.25
CA LEU A 123 11.50 -2.26 -6.55
C LEU A 123 10.19 -2.11 -7.33
N GLU A 124 9.31 -3.11 -7.30
CA GLU A 124 7.98 -3.05 -7.89
C GLU A 124 7.12 -1.94 -7.27
N GLY A 125 7.14 -1.80 -5.94
CA GLY A 125 6.44 -0.74 -5.23
C GLY A 125 6.93 0.65 -5.67
N CYS A 126 8.24 0.87 -5.65
CA CYS A 126 8.82 2.16 -6.05
C CYS A 126 8.59 2.47 -7.54
N LEU A 127 8.63 1.46 -8.41
CA LEU A 127 8.31 1.62 -9.83
C LEU A 127 6.83 1.99 -10.02
N MET A 128 5.92 1.37 -9.28
CA MET A 128 4.50 1.74 -9.31
C MET A 128 4.28 3.20 -8.88
N ASP A 129 4.97 3.65 -7.82
CA ASP A 129 4.92 5.05 -7.39
C ASP A 129 5.40 6.01 -8.50
N LEU A 130 6.46 5.64 -9.24
CA LEU A 130 6.94 6.41 -10.39
C LEU A 130 5.91 6.47 -11.52
N LEU A 131 5.29 5.33 -11.86
CA LEU A 131 4.23 5.23 -12.88
C LEU A 131 2.96 6.00 -12.46
N ASP A 132 2.71 6.11 -11.16
CA ASP A 132 1.59 6.86 -10.62
C ASP A 132 1.83 8.37 -10.63
N ALA A 133 3.06 8.79 -10.35
CA ALA A 133 3.47 10.18 -10.36
C ALA A 133 3.69 10.75 -11.76
N HIS A 134 4.13 9.93 -12.72
CA HIS A 134 4.50 10.38 -14.04
C HIS A 134 3.80 9.57 -15.14
N PRO A 135 3.25 10.23 -16.18
CA PRO A 135 2.74 9.52 -17.33
C PRO A 135 3.92 8.87 -18.07
N VAL A 136 3.95 7.53 -18.07
CA VAL A 136 4.99 6.74 -18.72
C VAL A 136 4.40 5.97 -19.89
N SER A 137 4.98 6.12 -21.07
CA SER A 137 4.62 5.30 -22.23
C SER A 137 5.15 3.88 -22.06
N SER A 138 4.39 2.88 -22.51
CA SER A 138 4.84 1.47 -22.54
C SER A 138 6.16 1.27 -23.32
N ARG A 139 6.51 2.21 -24.21
CA ARG A 139 7.77 2.20 -24.97
C ARG A 139 8.98 2.61 -24.13
N ASP A 140 8.79 3.39 -23.07
CA ASP A 140 9.87 3.88 -22.21
C ASP A 140 10.14 2.94 -21.02
N LEU A 141 9.21 2.01 -20.72
CA LEU A 141 9.35 1.03 -19.64
C LEU A 141 10.66 0.23 -19.69
N PRO A 142 11.13 -0.30 -20.84
CA PRO A 142 12.42 -1.01 -20.88
C PRO A 142 13.60 -0.11 -20.50
N GLY A 143 13.55 1.17 -20.86
CA GLY A 143 14.59 2.15 -20.50
C GLY A 143 14.57 2.47 -19.00
N ILE A 144 13.38 2.59 -18.40
CA ILE A 144 13.19 2.82 -16.97
C ILE A 144 13.70 1.63 -16.16
N LEU A 145 13.33 0.41 -16.56
CA LEU A 145 13.79 -0.81 -15.89
C LEU A 145 15.30 -0.93 -15.98
N LYS A 146 15.89 -0.67 -17.14
CA LYS A 146 17.34 -0.67 -17.32
C LYS A 146 18.03 0.38 -16.44
N ALA A 147 17.51 1.61 -16.39
CA ALA A 147 18.06 2.65 -15.53
C ALA A 147 17.98 2.28 -14.04
N THR A 148 16.87 1.66 -13.62
CA THR A 148 16.67 1.16 -12.26
C THR A 148 17.65 0.02 -11.93
N GLU A 149 17.85 -0.91 -12.87
CA GLU A 149 18.84 -1.99 -12.76
C GLU A 149 20.27 -1.45 -12.63
N GLU A 150 20.65 -0.47 -13.45
CA GLU A 150 21.95 0.21 -13.35
C GLU A 150 22.14 0.90 -12.00
N GLY A 151 21.10 1.55 -11.47
CA GLY A 151 21.13 2.15 -10.13
C GLY A 151 21.26 1.11 -9.01
N PHE A 152 20.55 -0.01 -9.13
CA PHE A 152 20.59 -1.09 -8.15
C PHE A 152 21.95 -1.80 -8.13
N MET A 153 22.56 -2.03 -9.29
CA MET A 153 23.94 -2.52 -9.37
C MET A 153 24.93 -1.54 -8.72
N ALA A 154 24.78 -0.23 -8.97
CA ALA A 154 25.63 0.78 -8.35
C ALA A 154 25.51 0.79 -6.81
N LEU A 155 24.30 0.62 -6.27
CA LEU A 155 24.07 0.45 -4.84
C LEU A 155 24.84 -0.76 -4.30
N LEU A 156 24.65 -1.94 -4.90
CA LEU A 156 25.29 -3.18 -4.47
C LEU A 156 26.82 -3.11 -4.54
N GLU A 157 27.37 -2.53 -5.60
CA GLU A 157 28.81 -2.33 -5.74
C GLU A 157 29.34 -1.34 -4.69
N SER A 158 28.64 -0.23 -4.48
CA SER A 158 29.08 0.80 -3.52
C SER A 158 29.08 0.27 -2.08
N ALA A 159 28.04 -0.46 -1.70
CA ALA A 159 27.89 -1.03 -0.37
C ALA A 159 28.90 -2.16 -0.10
N ASN A 160 29.26 -2.92 -1.13
CA ASN A 160 30.16 -4.06 -0.99
C ASN A 160 31.63 -3.79 -1.33
N ARG A 161 32.01 -2.56 -1.72
CA ARG A 161 33.42 -2.19 -2.02
C ARG A 161 34.38 -2.33 -0.84
N ASN A 162 33.91 -1.97 0.36
CA ASN A 162 34.71 -1.95 1.58
C ASN A 162 34.32 -3.08 2.55
N ARG A 163 33.56 -4.06 2.08
CA ARG A 163 33.02 -5.11 2.94
C ARG A 163 34.11 -6.13 3.25
N GLU A 164 34.41 -6.31 4.53
CA GLU A 164 35.21 -7.44 4.98
C GLU A 164 34.44 -8.74 4.68
N LYS A 165 35.12 -9.71 4.05
CA LYS A 165 34.53 -11.01 3.73
C LYS A 165 34.10 -11.71 5.03
N THR A 166 32.82 -11.65 5.35
CA THR A 166 32.20 -12.45 6.40
C THR A 166 31.78 -13.79 5.83
N ASP A 167 32.10 -14.89 6.52
CA ASP A 167 31.81 -16.27 6.07
C ASP A 167 30.32 -16.59 5.85
N PHE A 168 29.41 -15.73 6.29
CA PHE A 168 27.95 -15.95 6.29
C PHE A 168 27.20 -15.21 5.17
N SER A 169 27.91 -14.64 4.20
CA SER A 169 27.30 -13.82 3.14
C SER A 169 27.80 -14.19 1.77
N LEU A 170 26.92 -14.05 0.77
CA LEU A 170 27.30 -14.21 -0.63
C LEU A 170 28.42 -13.24 -1.02
N SER A 171 29.27 -13.67 -1.94
CA SER A 171 30.27 -12.83 -2.57
C SER A 171 29.62 -11.80 -3.51
N ASN A 172 30.33 -10.71 -3.79
CA ASN A 172 29.83 -9.65 -4.68
C ASN A 172 29.45 -10.18 -6.06
N GLU A 173 30.22 -11.13 -6.59
CA GLU A 173 29.93 -11.76 -7.89
C GLU A 173 28.63 -12.56 -7.85
N GLU A 174 28.39 -13.30 -6.76
CA GLU A 174 27.15 -14.07 -6.58
C GLU A 174 25.95 -13.13 -6.41
N ILE A 175 26.08 -12.06 -5.62
CA ILE A 175 25.01 -11.06 -5.44
C ILE A 175 24.68 -10.39 -6.78
N LEU A 176 25.68 -9.98 -7.55
CA LEU A 176 25.46 -9.36 -8.86
C LEU A 176 24.86 -10.34 -9.88
N ALA A 177 25.21 -11.62 -9.81
CA ALA A 177 24.60 -12.67 -10.65
C ALA A 177 23.11 -12.90 -10.34
N LEU A 178 22.62 -12.51 -9.15
CA LEU A 178 21.23 -12.60 -8.77
C LEU A 178 20.38 -11.42 -9.29
N VAL A 179 20.99 -10.28 -9.62
CA VAL A 179 20.27 -9.07 -10.08
C VAL A 179 19.31 -9.35 -11.24
N PRO A 180 19.69 -10.07 -12.31
CA PRO A 180 18.76 -10.36 -13.40
C PRO A 180 17.52 -11.16 -12.95
N ARG A 181 17.63 -11.98 -11.90
CA ARG A 181 16.49 -12.74 -11.35
C ARG A 181 15.48 -11.84 -10.64
N VAL A 182 15.91 -10.71 -10.10
CA VAL A 182 15.04 -9.69 -9.48
C VAL A 182 14.23 -8.96 -10.56
N PHE A 183 14.88 -8.53 -11.65
CA PHE A 183 14.27 -7.68 -12.67
C PHE A 183 13.48 -8.43 -13.74
N LYS A 184 13.86 -9.67 -14.08
CA LYS A 184 13.19 -10.48 -15.11
C LYS A 184 11.66 -10.62 -14.94
N PRO A 185 11.10 -10.83 -13.72
CA PRO A 185 9.65 -10.97 -13.54
C PRO A 185 8.89 -9.62 -13.50
N ILE A 186 9.57 -8.49 -13.29
CA ILE A 186 8.91 -7.18 -13.09
C ILE A 186 8.05 -6.75 -14.30
N PRO A 187 8.50 -6.89 -15.57
CA PRO A 187 7.67 -6.57 -16.72
C PRO A 187 6.36 -7.37 -16.78
N ASP A 188 6.35 -8.61 -16.27
CA ASP A 188 5.19 -9.49 -16.33
C ASP A 188 4.22 -9.29 -15.16
N ASN A 189 4.54 -8.36 -14.24
CA ASN A 189 3.68 -8.06 -13.10
C ASN A 189 2.35 -7.44 -13.56
N GLN A 190 1.25 -8.08 -13.17
CA GLN A 190 -0.10 -7.70 -13.57
C GLN A 190 -0.49 -6.28 -13.13
N ALA A 191 0.02 -5.81 -11.98
CA ALA A 191 -0.25 -4.45 -11.50
C ALA A 191 0.38 -3.38 -12.42
N ILE A 192 1.64 -3.61 -12.82
CA ILE A 192 2.38 -2.74 -13.74
C ILE A 192 1.70 -2.74 -15.12
N GLN A 193 1.33 -3.92 -15.63
CA GLN A 193 0.64 -4.05 -16.91
C GLN A 193 -0.72 -3.33 -16.94
N ASN A 194 -1.55 -3.55 -15.91
CA ASN A 194 -2.84 -2.87 -15.78
C ASN A 194 -2.66 -1.35 -15.76
N ARG A 195 -1.64 -0.86 -15.05
CA ARG A 195 -1.38 0.57 -14.93
C ARG A 195 -0.92 1.19 -16.25
N LEU A 196 -0.06 0.50 -17.00
CA LEU A 196 0.34 0.91 -18.34
C LEU A 196 -0.85 0.94 -19.31
N GLU A 197 -1.76 -0.02 -19.20
CA GLU A 197 -2.98 -0.06 -20.03
C GLU A 197 -3.95 1.08 -19.71
N GLU A 198 -4.13 1.42 -18.43
CA GLU A 198 -4.90 2.58 -18.00
C GLU A 198 -4.33 3.90 -18.56
N MET A 199 -3.00 4.05 -18.53
CA MET A 199 -2.33 5.21 -19.09
C MET A 199 -2.55 5.31 -20.60
N ARG A 200 -2.46 4.18 -21.33
CA ARG A 200 -2.74 4.13 -22.77
C ARG A 200 -4.18 4.54 -23.11
N LYS A 201 -5.17 4.10 -22.33
CA LYS A 201 -6.58 4.50 -22.51
C LYS A 201 -6.78 6.00 -22.28
N THR A 202 -6.06 6.57 -21.31
CA THR A 202 -6.10 8.01 -21.00
C THR A 202 -5.48 8.84 -22.14
N GLU A 203 -4.35 8.41 -22.70
CA GLU A 203 -3.70 9.08 -23.85
C GLU A 203 -4.59 9.07 -25.11
N GLN A 204 -5.25 7.94 -25.39
CA GLN A 204 -6.17 7.85 -26.53
C GLN A 204 -7.36 8.80 -26.38
N GLN A 205 -7.95 8.92 -25.20
CA GLN A 205 -9.05 9.86 -24.98
C GLN A 205 -8.64 11.33 -25.09
N ALA A 206 -7.41 11.68 -24.74
CA ALA A 206 -6.89 13.05 -24.87
C ALA A 206 -6.54 13.45 -26.32
N THR A 207 -6.31 12.48 -27.20
CA THR A 207 -5.92 12.73 -28.60
C THR A 207 -7.11 12.82 -29.56
N PHE A 208 -8.29 12.34 -29.15
CA PHE A 208 -9.53 12.33 -29.95
C PHE A 208 -10.63 13.27 -29.41
N GLY A 209 -10.30 14.12 -28.42
CA GLY A 209 -11.22 15.08 -27.79
C GLY A 209 -10.98 16.52 -28.19
#